data_AF-A0A1D9LHX2-F1
#
_entry.id   AF-A0A1D9LHX2-F1
#
_cell.length_a   1.000
_cell.length_b   1.000
_cell.length_c   1.000
_cell.angle_alpha   90.00
_cell.angle_beta   90.00
_cell.angle_gamma   90.00
#
_symmetry.space_group_name_H-M   'P 1'
#
loop_
_entity.id
_entity.type
_entity.pdbx_description
1 polymer ?
#
loop_
_entity_poly.entity_id
_entity_poly.type
_entity_poly.pdbx_seq_one_letter_code
_entity_poly.pdbx_strand_id
1 'polypeptide(L)'
;MSLEQQVAALVTASNNLTSTVAGKQADIDAKVAAKTAELDAWRQNARNEMTLPFRYSVEVGGDANTYYPVPIWASPYEKCGRLVIFRDYNAAHPSSLGTDHVAGLLLELSIRGSAWSDFWMTRAEYYGFAYHQAVAKVRTDLIGRVVWLRGGGMHYDFLADFDLGQGKLYGGTEGLKPLMQPDSILYPDAAAPYKGGGVKVSPLTTVDPIWSSAISIPSPIANI
;
A
#
# COMPACT_ATOMS: atom_id res chain seq x y z
N MET A 1 72.48 -32.45 15.91
CA MET A 1 71.14 -32.61 16.52
C MET A 1 70.82 -34.08 16.52
N SER A 2 70.48 -34.66 17.66
CA SER A 2 70.11 -36.08 17.73
C SER A 2 68.66 -36.30 17.27
N LEU A 3 68.31 -37.55 16.93
CA LEU A 3 66.93 -37.94 16.60
C LEU A 3 65.98 -37.61 17.76
N GLU A 4 66.41 -37.79 19.02
CA GLU A 4 65.57 -37.44 20.18
C GLU A 4 65.26 -35.94 20.24
N GLN A 5 66.23 -35.08 19.91
CA GLN A 5 66.02 -33.63 19.85
C GLN A 5 65.01 -33.24 18.75
N GLN A 6 65.05 -33.90 17.60
CA GLN A 6 64.11 -33.65 16.51
C GLN A 6 62.69 -34.09 16.86
N VAL A 7 62.54 -35.26 17.51
CA VAL A 7 61.24 -35.76 17.97
C VAL A 7 60.63 -34.83 19.03
N ALA A 8 61.42 -34.35 19.99
CA ALA A 8 60.94 -33.41 21.01
C ALA A 8 60.47 -32.07 20.40
N ALA A 9 61.21 -31.55 19.41
CA ALA A 9 60.82 -30.34 18.69
C ALA A 9 59.51 -30.54 17.91
N LEU A 10 59.33 -31.69 17.24
CA LEU A 10 58.11 -32.02 16.51
C LEU A 10 56.89 -32.12 17.45
N VAL A 11 57.03 -32.80 18.58
CA VAL A 11 55.95 -32.91 19.58
C VAL A 11 55.54 -31.52 20.09
N THR A 12 56.51 -30.66 20.37
CA THR A 12 56.25 -29.28 20.80
C THR A 12 55.49 -28.50 19.73
N ALA A 13 55.93 -28.57 18.47
CA ALA A 13 55.26 -27.92 17.35
C ALA A 13 53.82 -28.43 17.16
N SER A 14 53.62 -29.75 17.29
CA SER A 14 52.30 -30.37 17.20
C SER A 14 51.36 -29.89 18.30
N ASN A 15 51.84 -29.80 19.56
CA ASN A 15 51.04 -29.30 20.68
C ASN A 15 50.66 -27.82 20.51
N ASN A 16 51.59 -27.01 19.98
CA ASN A 16 51.34 -25.60 19.67
C ASN A 16 50.30 -25.45 18.55
N LEU A 17 50.38 -26.29 17.50
CA LEU A 17 49.40 -26.29 16.41
C LEU A 17 48.01 -26.70 16.92
N THR A 18 47.91 -27.76 17.72
CA THR A 18 46.65 -28.20 18.32
C THR A 18 46.01 -27.08 19.15
N SER A 19 46.80 -26.41 19.97
CA SER A 19 46.33 -25.27 20.78
C SER A 19 45.84 -24.11 19.90
N THR A 20 46.57 -23.82 18.82
CA THR A 20 46.21 -22.77 17.87
C THR A 20 44.92 -23.09 17.12
N VAL A 21 44.75 -24.34 16.68
CA VAL A 21 43.54 -24.79 15.97
C VAL A 21 42.33 -24.73 16.90
N ALA A 22 42.45 -25.21 18.14
CA ALA A 22 41.38 -25.13 19.13
C ALA A 22 40.95 -23.68 19.42
N GLY A 23 41.92 -22.77 19.58
CA GLY A 23 41.64 -21.34 19.77
C GLY A 23 40.92 -20.73 18.56
N LYS A 24 41.39 -21.01 17.35
CA LYS A 24 40.74 -20.52 16.12
C LYS A 24 39.34 -21.10 15.92
N GLN A 25 39.12 -22.35 16.31
CA GLN A 25 37.79 -22.96 16.23
C GLN A 25 36.81 -22.26 17.17
N ALA A 26 37.22 -21.99 18.42
CA ALA A 26 36.41 -21.23 19.37
C ALA A 26 36.12 -19.80 18.87
N ASP A 27 37.11 -19.12 18.28
CA ASP A 27 36.94 -17.79 17.69
C ASP A 27 35.95 -17.80 16.52
N ILE A 28 36.00 -18.84 15.67
CA ILE A 28 35.07 -19.00 14.54
C ILE A 28 33.66 -19.25 15.08
N ASP A 29 33.49 -20.17 16.03
CA ASP A 29 32.19 -20.49 16.62
C ASP A 29 31.55 -19.24 17.26
N ALA A 30 32.34 -18.44 17.99
CA ALA A 30 31.90 -17.19 18.58
C ALA A 30 31.46 -16.16 17.50
N LYS A 31 32.22 -16.03 16.40
CA LYS A 31 31.86 -15.14 15.29
C LYS A 31 30.60 -15.59 14.56
N VAL A 32 30.44 -16.90 14.33
CA VAL A 32 29.26 -17.47 13.69
C VAL A 32 28.02 -17.26 14.57
N ALA A 33 28.13 -17.48 15.88
CA ALA A 33 27.04 -17.22 16.82
C ALA A 33 26.63 -15.74 16.82
N ALA A 34 27.60 -14.81 16.88
CA ALA A 34 27.34 -13.38 16.84
C ALA A 34 26.65 -12.95 15.53
N LYS A 35 27.13 -13.43 14.38
CA LYS A 35 26.52 -13.10 13.08
C LYS A 35 25.14 -13.72 12.88
N THR A 36 24.91 -14.90 13.43
CA THR A 36 23.57 -15.51 13.43
C THR A 36 22.58 -14.65 14.22
N ALA A 37 22.98 -14.17 15.40
CA ALA A 37 22.14 -13.28 16.21
C ALA A 37 21.87 -11.93 15.53
N GLU A 38 22.88 -11.31 14.90
CA GLU A 38 22.70 -10.10 14.10
C GLU A 38 21.71 -10.31 12.94
N LEU A 39 21.82 -11.44 12.23
CA LEU A 39 20.93 -11.76 11.11
C LEU A 39 19.49 -11.98 11.57
N ASP A 40 19.29 -12.66 12.70
CA ASP A 40 17.97 -12.87 13.28
C ASP A 40 17.32 -11.55 13.71
N ALA A 41 18.09 -10.66 14.36
CA ALA A 41 17.61 -9.33 14.73
C ALA A 41 17.24 -8.50 13.49
N TRP A 42 18.09 -8.50 12.45
CA TRP A 42 17.79 -7.85 11.18
C TRP A 42 16.50 -8.39 10.54
N ARG A 43 16.34 -9.72 10.49
CA ARG A 43 15.15 -10.37 9.92
C ARG A 43 13.88 -10.00 10.66
N GLN A 44 13.92 -9.89 11.99
CA GLN A 44 12.77 -9.46 12.79
C GLN A 44 12.40 -7.99 12.51
N ASN A 45 13.40 -7.11 12.42
CA ASN A 45 13.18 -5.70 12.13
C ASN A 45 12.68 -5.45 10.70
N ALA A 46 13.26 -6.11 9.70
CA ALA A 46 12.84 -5.99 8.30
C ALA A 46 11.39 -6.44 8.09
N ARG A 47 10.90 -7.44 8.84
CA ARG A 47 9.48 -7.83 8.81
C ARG A 47 8.57 -6.70 9.28
N ASN A 48 8.98 -5.94 10.29
CA ASN A 48 8.22 -4.80 10.79
C ASN A 48 8.21 -3.64 9.77
N GLU A 49 9.29 -3.42 9.04
CA GLU A 49 9.36 -2.41 7.96
C GLU A 49 8.46 -2.73 6.76
N MET A 50 8.09 -4.00 6.54
CA MET A 50 7.12 -4.39 5.51
C MET A 50 5.67 -4.34 5.97
N THR A 51 5.41 -4.03 7.25
CA THR A 51 4.04 -3.95 7.77
C THR A 51 3.36 -2.66 7.29
N LEU A 52 2.06 -2.75 7.05
CA LEU A 52 1.18 -1.59 6.89
C LEU A 52 0.35 -1.45 8.17
N PRO A 53 0.95 -0.96 9.27
CA PRO A 53 0.34 -0.99 10.60
C PRO A 53 -0.88 -0.07 10.71
N PHE A 54 -1.00 0.93 9.85
CA PHE A 54 -2.15 1.83 9.84
C PHE A 54 -3.21 1.29 8.91
N ARG A 55 -4.39 0.99 9.46
CA ARG A 55 -5.58 0.55 8.72
C ARG A 55 -6.74 1.51 8.95
N TYR A 56 -7.47 1.77 7.88
CA TYR A 56 -8.75 2.45 7.90
C TYR A 56 -9.66 1.89 6.82
N SER A 57 -10.94 1.76 7.10
CA SER A 57 -11.89 1.15 6.16
C SER A 57 -13.02 2.12 5.83
N VAL A 58 -13.51 2.07 4.59
CA VAL A 58 -14.62 2.92 4.13
C VAL A 58 -15.66 2.06 3.43
N GLU A 59 -16.92 2.47 3.57
CA GLU A 59 -18.00 2.03 2.70
C GLU A 59 -18.33 3.16 1.71
N VAL A 60 -18.33 2.82 0.42
CA VAL A 60 -18.70 3.72 -0.66
C VAL A 60 -20.14 3.42 -1.06
N GLY A 61 -21.06 4.26 -0.60
CA GLY A 61 -22.49 4.16 -0.89
C GLY A 61 -22.85 4.56 -2.32
N GLY A 62 -24.09 4.98 -2.54
CA GLY A 62 -24.57 5.39 -3.85
C GLY A 62 -24.83 4.21 -4.80
N ASP A 63 -24.75 4.47 -6.11
CA ASP A 63 -25.05 3.49 -7.14
C ASP A 63 -23.86 2.55 -7.42
N ALA A 64 -24.17 1.26 -7.62
CA ALA A 64 -23.18 0.19 -7.82
C ALA A 64 -22.37 0.33 -9.12
N ASN A 65 -22.91 1.05 -10.11
CA ASN A 65 -22.26 1.28 -11.41
C ASN A 65 -21.61 2.67 -11.50
N THR A 66 -21.55 3.38 -10.38
CA THR A 66 -21.01 4.73 -10.29
C THR A 66 -19.73 4.74 -9.45
N TYR A 67 -18.77 5.58 -9.84
CA TYR A 67 -17.55 5.80 -9.05
C TYR A 67 -17.61 7.14 -8.32
N TYR A 68 -17.29 7.09 -7.03
CA TYR A 68 -17.35 8.22 -6.12
C TYR A 68 -15.94 8.64 -5.67
N PRO A 69 -15.68 9.95 -5.61
CA PRO A 69 -14.37 10.47 -5.24
C PRO A 69 -14.09 10.27 -3.74
N VAL A 70 -13.12 9.44 -3.39
CA VAL A 70 -12.66 9.27 -2.01
C VAL A 70 -11.37 10.08 -1.78
N PRO A 71 -11.44 11.23 -1.10
CA PRO A 71 -10.28 12.07 -0.80
C PRO A 71 -9.41 11.46 0.30
N ILE A 72 -8.09 11.60 0.16
CA ILE A 72 -7.06 11.02 1.03
C ILE A 72 -6.00 12.08 1.32
N TRP A 73 -5.98 12.55 2.57
CA TRP A 73 -5.10 13.65 3.02
C TRP A 73 -3.83 13.19 3.70
N ALA A 74 -3.81 11.96 4.21
CA ALA A 74 -2.71 11.42 5.00
C ALA A 74 -1.36 11.48 4.27
N SER A 75 -0.28 11.85 4.94
CA SER A 75 1.03 11.95 4.30
C SER A 75 2.13 11.34 5.17
N PRO A 76 3.15 10.68 4.58
CA PRO A 76 4.33 10.20 5.30
C PRO A 76 5.30 11.32 5.74
N TYR A 77 4.96 12.60 5.50
CA TYR A 77 5.76 13.77 5.85
C TYR A 77 7.18 13.74 5.24
N GLU A 78 8.23 13.70 6.07
CA GLU A 78 9.63 13.79 5.64
C GLU A 78 10.15 12.50 4.99
N LYS A 79 9.32 11.46 4.90
CA LYS A 79 9.67 10.14 4.36
C LYS A 79 8.88 9.82 3.09
N CYS A 80 9.37 8.86 2.33
CA CYS A 80 8.52 8.14 1.40
C CYS A 80 7.68 7.13 2.19
N GLY A 81 6.43 6.91 1.78
CA GLY A 81 5.53 5.94 2.39
C GLY A 81 4.73 5.18 1.34
N ARG A 82 4.21 4.03 1.74
CA ARG A 82 3.34 3.17 0.94
C ARG A 82 1.90 3.30 1.41
N LEU A 83 0.99 3.54 0.47
CA LEU A 83 -0.45 3.45 0.68
C LEU A 83 -1.02 2.38 -0.23
N VAL A 84 -1.74 1.44 0.36
CA VAL A 84 -2.42 0.36 -0.35
C VAL A 84 -3.92 0.52 -0.15
N ILE A 85 -4.67 0.52 -1.25
CA ILE A 85 -6.12 0.42 -1.26
C ILE A 85 -6.45 -1.00 -1.70
N PHE A 86 -7.04 -1.74 -0.78
CA PHE A 86 -7.32 -3.15 -0.92
C PHE A 86 -8.82 -3.41 -0.80
N ARG A 87 -9.29 -4.40 -1.54
CA ARG A 87 -10.59 -5.00 -1.33
C ARG A 87 -10.51 -6.49 -1.59
N ASP A 88 -10.90 -7.28 -0.58
CA ASP A 88 -11.12 -8.72 -0.76
C ASP A 88 -12.34 -8.94 -1.65
N TYR A 89 -12.26 -9.86 -2.61
CA TYR A 89 -13.35 -10.09 -3.58
C TYR A 89 -14.66 -10.55 -2.93
N ASN A 90 -14.64 -11.08 -1.70
CA ASN A 90 -15.80 -11.49 -0.92
C ASN A 90 -16.28 -10.44 0.10
N ALA A 91 -15.68 -9.25 0.14
CA ALA A 91 -16.16 -8.19 1.01
C ALA A 91 -17.61 -7.78 0.66
N ALA A 92 -18.27 -7.03 1.54
CA ALA A 92 -19.63 -6.53 1.32
C ALA A 92 -19.74 -5.79 -0.04
N HIS A 93 -20.77 -6.12 -0.80
CA HIS A 93 -21.04 -5.60 -2.14
C HIS A 93 -22.54 -5.63 -2.45
N PRO A 94 -23.00 -4.82 -3.42
CA PRO A 94 -24.38 -4.86 -3.87
C PRO A 94 -24.65 -6.13 -4.69
N SER A 95 -25.81 -6.75 -4.47
CA SER A 95 -26.23 -7.96 -5.18
C SER A 95 -26.39 -7.77 -6.69
N SER A 96 -26.51 -6.52 -7.17
CA SER A 96 -26.58 -6.18 -8.59
C SER A 96 -25.29 -6.47 -9.35
N LEU A 97 -24.16 -6.68 -8.66
CA LEU A 97 -22.87 -7.01 -9.27
C LEU A 97 -22.54 -8.49 -9.20
N GLY A 98 -23.41 -9.31 -8.59
CA GLY A 98 -23.19 -10.75 -8.44
C GLY A 98 -23.48 -11.21 -7.02
N THR A 99 -23.44 -12.53 -6.84
CA THR A 99 -23.66 -13.19 -5.54
C THR A 99 -22.37 -13.52 -4.82
N ASP A 100 -21.24 -13.53 -5.53
CA ASP A 100 -19.93 -13.91 -5.02
C ASP A 100 -18.82 -13.34 -5.92
N HIS A 101 -17.60 -13.23 -5.41
CA HIS A 101 -16.41 -12.79 -6.15
C HIS A 101 -16.61 -11.48 -6.95
N VAL A 102 -16.80 -10.37 -6.23
CA VAL A 102 -17.07 -9.07 -6.86
C VAL A 102 -15.93 -8.11 -6.58
N ALA A 103 -15.41 -7.46 -7.61
CA ALA A 103 -14.52 -6.29 -7.51
C ALA A 103 -13.33 -6.42 -6.55
N GLY A 104 -12.57 -7.52 -6.64
CA GLY A 104 -11.30 -7.63 -5.91
C GLY A 104 -10.33 -6.52 -6.35
N LEU A 105 -9.62 -5.89 -5.41
CA LEU A 105 -8.75 -4.75 -5.69
C LEU A 105 -7.42 -4.86 -4.94
N LEU A 106 -6.34 -4.56 -5.67
CA LEU A 106 -5.07 -4.14 -5.10
C LEU A 106 -4.56 -2.92 -5.88
N LEU A 107 -4.58 -1.76 -5.22
CA LEU A 107 -3.96 -0.53 -5.71
C LEU A 107 -2.86 -0.12 -4.74
N GLU A 108 -1.62 -0.06 -5.22
CA GLU A 108 -0.47 0.38 -4.43
C GLU A 108 0.05 1.72 -4.93
N LEU A 109 0.22 2.65 -4.00
CA LEU A 109 0.73 3.99 -4.24
C LEU A 109 2.00 4.21 -3.40
N SER A 110 3.10 4.56 -4.06
CA SER A 110 4.24 5.20 -3.40
C SER A 110 3.96 6.68 -3.27
N ILE A 111 4.13 7.20 -2.07
CA ILE A 111 3.86 8.58 -1.74
C ILE A 111 5.13 9.21 -1.20
N ARG A 112 5.49 10.36 -1.75
CA ARG A 112 6.31 11.35 -1.06
C ARG A 112 5.44 12.58 -0.88
N GLY A 113 5.41 13.15 0.32
CA GLY A 113 4.61 14.33 0.57
C GLY A 113 5.05 15.06 1.83
N SER A 114 5.57 16.28 1.66
CA SER A 114 5.85 17.17 2.78
C SER A 114 4.54 17.75 3.35
N ALA A 115 4.57 18.27 4.59
CA ALA A 115 3.42 18.96 5.22
C ALA A 115 2.90 20.17 4.43
N TRP A 116 3.59 20.58 3.36
CA TRP A 116 3.33 21.77 2.55
C TRP A 116 2.76 21.48 1.18
N SER A 117 1.94 20.44 1.06
CA SER A 117 1.14 20.20 -0.14
C SER A 117 1.92 19.61 -1.34
N ASP A 118 2.96 18.83 -1.09
CA ASP A 118 3.75 18.16 -2.15
C ASP A 118 3.20 16.78 -2.58
N PHE A 119 1.87 16.61 -2.59
CA PHE A 119 1.23 15.33 -2.89
C PHE A 119 1.37 14.90 -4.38
N TRP A 120 1.84 15.80 -5.24
CA TRP A 120 2.16 15.57 -6.65
C TRP A 120 3.31 14.56 -6.88
N MET A 121 4.03 14.17 -5.83
CA MET A 121 5.04 13.11 -5.86
C MET A 121 4.46 11.71 -5.52
N THR A 122 3.14 11.52 -5.64
CA THR A 122 2.53 10.20 -5.56
C THR A 122 2.65 9.48 -6.90
N ARG A 123 3.03 8.19 -6.86
CA ARG A 123 3.11 7.30 -8.01
C ARG A 123 2.30 6.05 -7.73
N ALA A 124 1.50 5.61 -8.70
CA ALA A 124 0.93 4.26 -8.64
C ALA A 124 2.00 3.24 -9.02
N GLU A 125 2.30 2.32 -8.11
CA GLU A 125 3.26 1.23 -8.33
C GLU A 125 2.57 0.03 -8.96
N TYR A 126 1.37 -0.27 -8.47
CA TYR A 126 0.60 -1.42 -8.92
C TYR A 126 -0.89 -1.09 -8.94
N TYR A 127 -1.56 -1.62 -9.95
CA TYR A 127 -3.01 -1.62 -10.03
C TYR A 127 -3.46 -2.94 -10.63
N GLY A 128 -4.18 -3.73 -9.84
CA GLY A 128 -4.80 -4.98 -10.25
C GLY A 128 -6.21 -5.06 -9.70
N PHE A 129 -7.12 -5.63 -10.49
CA PHE A 129 -8.46 -5.93 -10.05
C PHE A 129 -8.92 -7.27 -10.61
N ALA A 130 -9.94 -7.86 -9.98
CA ALA A 130 -10.59 -9.08 -10.42
C ALA A 130 -12.10 -8.86 -10.52
N TYR A 131 -12.72 -9.52 -11.52
CA TYR A 131 -14.17 -9.56 -11.78
C TYR A 131 -14.76 -8.23 -12.25
N HIS A 132 -14.67 -7.18 -11.43
CA HIS A 132 -15.18 -5.84 -11.74
C HIS A 132 -14.15 -4.77 -11.39
N GLN A 133 -14.05 -3.75 -12.24
CA GLN A 133 -13.19 -2.61 -11.96
C GLN A 133 -13.69 -1.88 -10.71
N ALA A 134 -12.81 -1.75 -9.72
CA ALA A 134 -13.11 -1.11 -8.43
C ALA A 134 -12.62 0.35 -8.35
N VAL A 135 -11.60 0.71 -9.15
CA VAL A 135 -11.00 2.06 -9.21
C VAL A 135 -11.14 2.62 -10.61
N ALA A 136 -11.78 3.77 -10.77
CA ALA A 136 -11.85 4.46 -12.06
C ALA A 136 -10.67 5.41 -12.31
N LYS A 137 -10.16 6.06 -11.26
CA LYS A 137 -9.15 7.12 -11.40
C LYS A 137 -8.40 7.34 -10.09
N VAL A 138 -7.12 7.69 -10.22
CA VAL A 138 -6.34 8.31 -9.15
C VAL A 138 -5.92 9.70 -9.61
N ARG A 139 -6.18 10.72 -8.77
CA ARG A 139 -5.75 12.10 -8.97
C ARG A 139 -4.94 12.56 -7.77
N THR A 140 -3.84 13.25 -8.02
CA THR A 140 -3.11 14.00 -7.00
C THR A 140 -3.34 15.47 -7.23
N ASP A 141 -3.59 16.20 -6.15
CA ASP A 141 -3.65 17.65 -6.17
C ASP A 141 -2.61 18.21 -5.20
N LEU A 142 -2.50 19.54 -5.09
CA LEU A 142 -1.69 20.22 -4.08
C LEU A 142 -2.01 19.70 -2.66
N ILE A 143 -3.26 19.65 -2.21
CA ILE A 143 -3.58 19.33 -0.79
C ILE A 143 -3.85 17.86 -0.47
N GLY A 144 -3.75 16.95 -1.44
CA GLY A 144 -4.06 15.54 -1.19
C GLY A 144 -4.19 14.69 -2.44
N ARG A 145 -4.77 13.51 -2.28
CA ARG A 145 -5.12 12.60 -3.38
C ARG A 145 -6.62 12.35 -3.37
N VAL A 146 -7.16 11.98 -4.52
CA VAL A 146 -8.53 11.50 -4.67
C VAL A 146 -8.50 10.22 -5.47
N VAL A 147 -9.19 9.20 -4.99
CA VAL A 147 -9.35 7.92 -5.68
C VAL A 147 -10.83 7.69 -5.94
N TRP A 148 -11.21 7.46 -7.19
CA TRP A 148 -12.59 7.21 -7.55
C TRP A 148 -12.89 5.73 -7.38
N LEU A 149 -13.60 5.40 -6.32
CA LEU A 149 -13.95 4.04 -5.93
C LEU A 149 -15.39 3.73 -6.32
N ARG A 150 -15.67 2.50 -6.74
CA ARG A 150 -17.02 2.06 -7.10
C ARG A 150 -17.93 2.12 -5.87
N GLY A 151 -19.14 2.64 -6.07
CA GLY A 151 -20.18 2.74 -5.04
C GLY A 151 -21.03 1.49 -4.88
N GLY A 152 -22.24 1.65 -4.35
CA GLY A 152 -23.17 0.55 -4.11
C GLY A 152 -23.03 -0.14 -2.75
N GLY A 153 -22.42 0.52 -1.77
CA GLY A 153 -22.11 -0.09 -0.47
C GLY A 153 -20.83 -0.92 -0.49
N MET A 154 -19.91 -0.62 -1.40
CA MET A 154 -18.65 -1.35 -1.51
C MET A 154 -17.70 -0.99 -0.38
N HIS A 155 -17.16 -2.01 0.29
CA HIS A 155 -16.16 -1.85 1.34
C HIS A 155 -14.73 -1.83 0.78
N TYR A 156 -13.89 -0.91 1.26
CA TYR A 156 -12.47 -0.82 0.93
C TYR A 156 -11.62 -0.61 2.16
N ASP A 157 -10.44 -1.22 2.17
CA ASP A 157 -9.42 -1.03 3.19
C ASP A 157 -8.28 -0.16 2.66
N PHE A 158 -7.88 0.80 3.46
CA PHE A 158 -6.71 1.65 3.28
C PHE A 158 -5.67 1.19 4.29
N LEU A 159 -4.49 0.85 3.79
CA LEU A 159 -3.39 0.32 4.56
C LEU A 159 -2.14 1.17 4.29
N ALA A 160 -1.45 1.63 5.31
CA ALA A 160 -0.25 2.44 5.13
C ALA A 160 0.85 2.15 6.17
N ASP A 161 2.07 2.53 5.81
CA ASP A 161 3.24 2.60 6.70
C ASP A 161 3.39 3.98 7.40
N PHE A 162 2.42 4.87 7.17
CA PHE A 162 2.28 6.17 7.83
C PHE A 162 0.85 6.36 8.36
N ASP A 163 0.70 7.26 9.34
CA ASP A 163 -0.60 7.54 9.96
C ASP A 163 -1.60 8.05 8.91
N LEU A 164 -2.71 7.31 8.78
CA LEU A 164 -3.82 7.64 7.88
C LEU A 164 -4.67 8.81 8.40
N GLY A 165 -4.40 9.31 9.60
CA GLY A 165 -5.19 10.35 10.25
C GLY A 165 -6.60 9.86 10.53
N GLN A 166 -6.74 8.73 11.23
CA GLN A 166 -8.03 8.08 11.50
C GLN A 166 -9.11 9.10 11.92
N GLY A 167 -10.23 9.11 11.20
CA GLY A 167 -11.32 10.08 11.38
C GLY A 167 -11.26 11.34 10.50
N LYS A 168 -10.18 11.54 9.73
CA LYS A 168 -10.05 12.63 8.73
C LYS A 168 -10.17 12.17 7.27
N LEU A 169 -10.21 10.86 7.04
CA LEU A 169 -10.76 10.32 5.80
C LEU A 169 -12.28 10.51 5.93
N TYR A 170 -12.84 11.45 5.15
CA TYR A 170 -14.20 11.94 5.33
C TYR A 170 -15.19 10.79 5.53
N GLY A 171 -15.71 10.67 6.75
CA GLY A 171 -16.80 9.75 7.05
C GLY A 171 -18.05 10.17 6.29
N GLY A 172 -18.73 9.21 5.69
CA GLY A 172 -19.96 9.44 4.93
C GLY A 172 -19.68 9.76 3.46
N THR A 173 -19.61 8.72 2.63
CA THR A 173 -19.69 8.87 1.17
C THR A 173 -21.08 9.32 0.70
N GLU A 174 -22.03 9.42 1.63
CA GLU A 174 -23.43 9.81 1.46
C GLU A 174 -23.62 11.22 0.86
N GLY A 175 -22.62 12.10 0.96
CA GLY A 175 -22.63 13.43 0.35
C GLY A 175 -21.80 13.56 -0.93
N LEU A 176 -21.11 12.49 -1.36
CA LEU A 176 -20.21 12.55 -2.51
C LEU A 176 -21.01 12.41 -3.80
N LYS A 177 -20.83 13.37 -4.70
CA LYS A 177 -21.47 13.34 -6.01
C LYS A 177 -20.74 12.34 -6.94
N PRO A 178 -21.47 11.71 -7.88
CA PRO A 178 -20.88 10.91 -8.95
C PRO A 178 -19.74 11.66 -9.65
N LEU A 179 -18.72 10.93 -10.10
CA LEU A 179 -17.67 11.32 -11.06
C LEU A 179 -17.64 12.83 -11.43
N MET A 180 -16.79 13.60 -10.72
CA MET A 180 -16.48 15.02 -10.96
C MET A 180 -17.63 15.87 -11.51
N GLN A 181 -18.75 15.97 -10.79
CA GLN A 181 -19.69 17.06 -11.03
C GLN A 181 -18.99 18.41 -10.73
N PRO A 182 -19.19 19.46 -11.56
CA PRO A 182 -18.51 20.76 -11.43
C PRO A 182 -18.57 21.44 -10.06
N ASP A 183 -19.50 21.03 -9.20
CA ASP A 183 -19.78 21.58 -7.89
C ASP A 183 -19.47 20.60 -6.73
N SER A 184 -18.70 19.54 -7.00
CA SER A 184 -18.29 18.59 -5.97
C SER A 184 -17.22 19.22 -5.08
N ILE A 185 -17.58 19.52 -3.83
CA ILE A 185 -16.61 19.95 -2.81
C ILE A 185 -15.84 18.72 -2.34
N LEU A 186 -14.62 18.55 -2.84
CA LEU A 186 -13.76 17.40 -2.50
C LEU A 186 -12.96 17.61 -1.21
N TYR A 187 -12.76 18.88 -0.84
CA TYR A 187 -11.96 19.31 0.29
C TYR A 187 -12.70 20.45 1.02
N PRO A 188 -13.79 20.15 1.76
CA PRO A 188 -14.63 21.17 2.40
C PRO A 188 -13.88 22.01 3.44
N ASP A 189 -12.80 21.50 4.02
CA ASP A 189 -11.98 22.21 5.01
C ASP A 189 -10.86 23.05 4.38
N ALA A 190 -10.71 23.03 3.05
CA ALA A 190 -9.74 23.85 2.35
C ALA A 190 -10.29 25.26 2.08
N ALA A 191 -9.49 26.30 2.35
CA ALA A 191 -9.87 27.68 2.07
C ALA A 191 -10.25 27.87 0.59
N ALA A 192 -11.39 28.51 0.34
CA ALA A 192 -11.87 28.78 -1.01
C ALA A 192 -11.00 29.82 -1.75
N PRO A 193 -10.90 29.78 -3.09
CA PRO A 193 -11.29 28.72 -4.00
C PRO A 193 -10.07 27.83 -4.29
N TYR A 194 -10.06 26.60 -3.81
CA TYR A 194 -8.99 25.67 -4.15
C TYR A 194 -9.03 25.36 -5.66
N LYS A 195 -8.18 26.03 -6.45
CA LYS A 195 -8.13 25.95 -7.92
C LYS A 195 -7.29 24.79 -8.46
N GLY A 196 -7.25 23.63 -7.76
CA GLY A 196 -6.68 22.36 -8.24
C GLY A 196 -5.43 22.51 -9.12
N GLY A 197 -4.28 22.81 -8.52
CA GLY A 197 -3.03 22.95 -9.26
C GLY A 197 -2.56 21.61 -9.83
N GLY A 198 -2.28 21.57 -11.13
CA GLY A 198 -1.48 20.54 -11.80
C GLY A 198 -1.99 19.11 -11.65
N VAL A 199 -3.00 18.72 -12.44
CA VAL A 199 -3.49 17.34 -12.48
C VAL A 199 -2.40 16.41 -13.01
N LYS A 200 -1.88 15.52 -12.16
CA LYS A 200 -1.17 14.31 -12.61
C LYS A 200 -2.14 13.13 -12.47
N VAL A 201 -2.50 12.54 -13.61
CA VAL A 201 -3.25 11.28 -13.66
C VAL A 201 -2.22 10.16 -13.72
N SER A 202 -2.42 9.09 -12.94
CA SER A 202 -1.58 7.90 -13.10
C SER A 202 -1.76 7.33 -14.52
N PRO A 203 -0.67 7.09 -15.28
CA PRO A 203 -0.75 6.52 -16.63
C PRO A 203 -1.31 5.09 -16.64
N LEU A 204 -1.44 4.44 -15.48
CA LEU A 204 -1.96 3.08 -15.34
C LEU A 204 -3.48 3.03 -15.05
N THR A 205 -4.13 4.19 -14.92
CA THR A 205 -5.58 4.28 -14.63
C THR A 205 -6.39 4.85 -15.80
N THR A 206 -6.06 4.45 -17.04
CA THR A 206 -6.98 4.69 -18.16
C THR A 206 -8.25 3.91 -17.91
N VAL A 207 -9.37 4.63 -17.82
CA VAL A 207 -10.72 4.03 -17.81
C VAL A 207 -10.84 3.17 -19.07
N ASP A 208 -11.33 1.94 -18.92
CA ASP A 208 -11.51 1.01 -20.03
C ASP A 208 -12.34 1.67 -21.16
N PRO A 209 -11.84 1.69 -22.42
CA PRO A 209 -12.53 2.31 -23.54
C PRO A 209 -13.90 1.69 -23.89
N ILE A 210 -14.21 0.47 -23.40
CA ILE A 210 -15.51 -0.19 -23.57
C ILE A 210 -16.69 0.68 -23.05
N TRP A 211 -16.44 1.56 -22.08
CA TRP A 211 -17.48 2.34 -21.40
C TRP A 211 -17.60 3.80 -21.88
N SER A 212 -16.99 4.13 -23.02
CA SER A 212 -17.27 5.39 -23.76
C SER A 212 -18.61 5.37 -24.49
N SER A 213 -19.29 4.22 -24.52
CA SER A 213 -20.66 4.08 -25.01
C SER A 213 -21.67 4.25 -23.87
N ALA A 214 -22.78 4.95 -24.14
CA ALA A 214 -23.86 5.11 -23.17
C ALA A 214 -24.40 3.72 -22.80
N ILE A 215 -24.38 3.40 -21.50
CA ILE A 215 -24.93 2.16 -20.96
C ILE A 215 -26.44 2.18 -21.20
N SER A 216 -26.93 1.21 -21.97
CA SER A 216 -28.36 1.03 -22.21
C SER A 216 -29.00 0.36 -20.98
N ILE A 217 -29.99 1.03 -20.42
CA ILE A 217 -30.82 0.51 -19.33
C ILE A 217 -31.83 -0.47 -19.95
N PRO A 218 -32.02 -1.70 -19.43
CA PRO A 218 -33.20 -2.48 -19.76
C PRO A 218 -34.44 -1.67 -19.37
N SER A 219 -35.41 -1.52 -20.28
CA SER A 219 -36.65 -0.82 -19.96
C SER A 219 -37.28 -1.40 -18.70
N PRO A 220 -37.83 -0.57 -17.79
CA PRO A 220 -38.52 -1.07 -16.61
C PRO A 220 -39.62 -2.02 -17.07
N ILE A 221 -39.68 -3.20 -16.45
CA ILE A 221 -40.79 -4.13 -16.63
C ILE A 221 -42.05 -3.36 -16.25
N ALA A 222 -42.92 -3.12 -17.24
CA ALA A 222 -44.20 -2.50 -17.00
C ALA A 222 -45.02 -3.40 -16.06
N ASN A 223 -45.40 -2.83 -14.91
CA ASN A 223 -46.40 -3.26 -13.92
C ASN A 223 -47.08 -4.62 -14.15
N ILE A 224 -46.95 -5.51 -13.16
CA ILE A 224 -47.98 -6.51 -12.82
C ILE A 224 -48.75 -5.97 -11.62
#